data_AF-A0AA35W9Z3-F1
#
_entry.id   AF-A0AA35W9Z3-F1
#
_cell.length_a   1.000
_cell.length_b   1.000
_cell.length_c   1.000
_cell.angle_alpha   90.00
_cell.angle_beta   90.00
_cell.angle_gamma   90.00
#
_symmetry.space_group_name_H-M   'P 1'
#
loop_
_entity.id
_entity.type
_entity.pdbx_description
1 polymer ?
#
loop_
_entity_poly.entity_id
_entity_poly.type
_entity_poly.pdbx_seq_one_letter_code
_entity_poly.pdbx_strand_id
1 'polypeptide(L)'
;MTQPPTLASTTGDAPATDPRALRRIHRRPDPGARAAHAQFYVLLVPAVALLIVFKYMPMYGVGIAFVDYNIVKGILGSTWNNFKWFSWVFNDYFFWRVLRNTVILSLLRLAIGFPAPIILALLLNEVA
;
A
#
# COMPACT_ATOMS: atom_id res chain seq x y z
N MET A 1 46.25 -58.19 28.38
CA MET A 1 44.86 -57.77 28.08
C MET A 1 44.52 -56.73 29.14
N THR A 2 44.46 -55.43 28.93
CA THR A 2 43.71 -54.62 27.94
C THR A 2 44.30 -53.17 27.85
N GLN A 3 43.82 -52.40 26.87
CA GLN A 3 44.30 -51.13 26.30
C GLN A 3 43.93 -49.82 27.11
N PRO A 4 44.26 -48.57 26.66
CA PRO A 4 44.66 -47.35 27.42
C PRO A 4 43.49 -46.31 27.51
N PRO A 5 43.58 -44.94 27.59
CA PRO A 5 44.69 -43.98 27.70
C PRO A 5 44.55 -42.78 28.70
N THR A 6 45.70 -42.18 28.98
CA THR A 6 46.02 -40.75 29.23
C THR A 6 44.87 -39.75 29.47
N LEU A 7 44.65 -39.34 30.73
CA LEU A 7 43.90 -38.13 31.06
C LEU A 7 44.88 -36.97 31.28
N ALA A 8 44.77 -35.99 30.39
CA ALA A 8 45.53 -34.74 30.41
C ALA A 8 45.26 -33.92 31.68
N SER A 9 46.34 -33.30 32.13
CA SER A 9 46.46 -32.33 33.20
C SER A 9 45.62 -31.07 33.00
N THR A 10 44.85 -30.73 34.03
CA THR A 10 44.82 -29.43 34.73
C THR A 10 44.78 -28.12 33.94
N THR A 11 43.75 -27.33 34.26
CA THR A 11 43.78 -25.88 34.54
C THR A 11 43.84 -24.89 33.38
N GLY A 12 42.90 -23.93 33.43
CA GLY A 12 42.76 -22.81 32.50
C GLY A 12 41.83 -23.19 31.35
N ASP A 13 40.67 -22.59 31.12
CA ASP A 13 40.45 -21.17 31.10
C ASP A 13 38.97 -20.86 31.33
N ALA A 14 38.71 -19.70 31.96
CA ALA A 14 37.43 -19.00 31.89
C ALA A 14 36.93 -18.96 30.42
N PRO A 15 35.61 -18.80 30.16
CA PRO A 15 35.15 -18.57 28.80
C PRO A 15 35.72 -17.22 28.34
N ALA A 16 36.88 -17.27 27.70
CA ALA A 16 37.44 -16.16 26.97
C ALA A 16 36.37 -15.82 25.94
N THR A 17 35.64 -14.74 26.22
CA THR A 17 34.78 -14.08 25.26
C THR A 17 35.70 -13.73 24.10
N ASP A 18 35.75 -14.62 23.11
CA ASP A 18 36.74 -14.57 22.05
C ASP A 18 36.57 -13.22 21.32
N PRO A 19 37.53 -12.28 21.44
CA PRO A 19 37.42 -10.99 20.78
C PRO A 19 37.48 -11.13 19.25
N ARG A 20 37.83 -12.32 18.73
CA ARG A 20 37.80 -12.64 17.30
C ARG A 20 36.41 -13.01 16.80
N ALA A 21 35.50 -13.46 17.67
CA ALA A 21 34.11 -13.74 17.29
C ALA A 21 33.34 -12.46 16.95
N LEU A 22 33.67 -11.34 17.61
CA LEU A 22 33.09 -10.02 17.37
C LEU A 22 33.59 -9.36 16.07
N ARG A 23 34.63 -9.90 15.43
CA ARG A 23 35.25 -9.31 14.24
C ARG A 23 34.60 -9.73 12.91
N ARG A 24 33.59 -10.62 12.93
CA ARG A 24 32.86 -11.09 11.73
C ARG A 24 31.59 -10.31 11.39
N ILE A 25 31.31 -9.19 12.06
CA ILE A 25 30.10 -8.39 11.78
C ILE A 25 30.38 -7.23 10.82
N HIS A 26 31.64 -6.97 10.46
CA HIS A 26 31.96 -5.94 9.46
C HIS A 26 31.78 -6.48 8.03
N ARG A 27 30.53 -6.78 7.68
CA ARG A 27 30.07 -6.96 6.30
C ARG A 27 30.30 -5.63 5.59
N ARG A 28 31.26 -5.61 4.66
CA ARG A 28 31.56 -4.42 3.85
C ARG A 28 30.27 -3.93 3.19
N PRO A 29 29.99 -2.62 3.13
CA PRO A 29 28.89 -2.11 2.33
C PRO A 29 29.31 -2.27 0.86
N ASP A 30 28.78 -3.30 0.21
CA ASP A 30 28.99 -3.60 -1.20
C ASP A 30 28.49 -2.42 -2.06
N PRO A 31 29.38 -1.71 -2.79
CA PRO A 31 28.99 -0.56 -3.62
C PRO A 31 28.03 -0.92 -4.76
N GLY A 32 27.93 -2.22 -5.09
CA GLY A 32 26.98 -2.77 -6.06
C GLY A 32 25.53 -2.89 -5.55
N ALA A 33 25.29 -2.76 -4.24
CA ALA A 33 23.94 -2.79 -3.69
C ALA A 33 23.07 -1.62 -4.20
N ARG A 34 23.69 -0.46 -4.49
CA ARG A 34 22.99 0.71 -5.06
C ARG A 34 22.49 0.48 -6.49
N ALA A 35 23.24 -0.28 -7.29
CA ALA A 35 22.85 -0.64 -8.65
C ALA A 35 21.75 -1.71 -8.68
N ALA A 36 21.76 -2.65 -7.72
CA ALA A 36 20.68 -3.62 -7.55
C ALA A 36 19.34 -2.94 -7.22
N HIS A 37 19.35 -1.85 -6.45
CA HIS A 37 18.14 -1.09 -6.16
C HIS A 37 17.62 -0.27 -7.36
N ALA A 38 18.52 0.21 -8.23
CA ALA A 38 18.14 0.96 -9.43
C ALA A 38 17.24 0.13 -10.38
N GLN A 39 17.42 -1.20 -10.43
CA GLN A 39 16.59 -2.09 -11.24
C GLN A 39 15.13 -2.13 -10.76
N PHE A 40 14.89 -2.08 -9.45
CA PHE A 40 13.54 -1.99 -8.89
C PHE A 40 12.88 -0.65 -9.21
N TYR A 41 13.64 0.46 -9.14
CA TYR A 41 13.12 1.77 -9.51
C TYR A 41 12.77 1.85 -10.99
N VAL A 42 13.57 1.28 -11.89
CA VAL A 42 13.28 1.25 -13.34
C VAL A 42 12.01 0.46 -13.64
N LEU A 43 11.74 -0.63 -12.92
CA LEU A 43 10.48 -1.38 -13.04
C LEU A 43 9.27 -0.61 -12.47
N LEU A 44 9.49 0.16 -11.40
CA LEU A 44 8.45 0.97 -10.75
C LEU A 44 8.07 2.21 -11.57
N VAL A 45 9.05 2.84 -12.24
CA VAL A 45 8.89 4.07 -13.01
C VAL A 45 7.71 4.02 -14.00
N PRO A 46 7.55 3.00 -14.88
CA PRO A 46 6.41 2.96 -15.79
C PRO A 46 5.07 2.83 -15.05
N ALA A 47 5.00 2.05 -13.98
CA ALA A 47 3.77 1.92 -13.19
C ALA A 47 3.38 3.25 -12.53
N VAL A 48 4.35 3.98 -11.97
CA VAL A 48 4.12 5.29 -11.36
C VAL A 48 3.81 6.35 -12.41
N ALA A 49 4.50 6.35 -13.54
CA ALA A 49 4.24 7.28 -14.64
C ALA A 49 2.81 7.13 -15.18
N LEU A 50 2.37 5.89 -15.42
CA LEU A 50 0.98 5.62 -15.82
C LEU A 50 -0.02 6.09 -14.77
N LEU A 51 0.29 5.86 -13.49
CA LEU A 51 -0.56 6.30 -12.38
C LEU A 51 -0.67 7.83 -12.32
N ILE A 52 0.42 8.56 -12.52
CA ILE A 52 0.41 10.03 -12.55
C ILE A 52 -0.41 10.53 -13.74
N VAL A 53 -0.15 10.03 -14.94
CA VAL A 53 -0.82 10.49 -16.17
C VAL A 53 -2.31 10.14 -16.17
N PHE A 54 -2.68 8.93 -15.78
CA PHE A 54 -4.07 8.47 -15.90
C PHE A 54 -4.91 8.63 -14.63
N LYS A 55 -4.32 8.72 -13.42
CA LYS A 55 -5.08 8.97 -12.18
C LYS A 55 -4.92 10.39 -11.64
N TYR A 56 -3.71 10.94 -11.59
CA TYR A 56 -3.49 12.26 -10.99
C TYR A 56 -3.81 13.40 -11.95
N MET A 57 -3.50 13.26 -13.23
CA MET A 57 -3.81 14.30 -14.22
C MET A 57 -5.32 14.58 -14.34
N PRO A 58 -6.22 13.56 -14.38
CA PRO A 58 -7.66 13.86 -14.39
C PRO A 58 -8.17 14.49 -13.09
N MET A 59 -7.47 14.33 -11.96
CA MET A 59 -7.87 14.95 -10.69
C MET A 59 -7.78 16.48 -10.70
N TYR A 60 -7.03 17.10 -11.62
CA TYR A 60 -7.10 18.56 -11.82
C TYR A 60 -8.52 19.04 -12.16
N GLY A 61 -9.35 18.18 -12.77
CA GLY A 61 -10.75 18.46 -13.06
C GLY A 61 -11.63 18.62 -11.81
N VAL A 62 -11.23 18.09 -10.66
CA VAL A 62 -12.00 18.25 -9.40
C VAL A 62 -12.09 19.71 -8.97
N GLY A 63 -11.10 20.54 -9.35
CA GLY A 63 -11.12 21.99 -9.11
C GLY A 63 -12.31 22.72 -9.72
N ILE A 64 -12.91 22.17 -10.79
CA ILE A 64 -14.07 22.75 -11.49
C ILE A 64 -15.28 22.91 -10.55
N ALA A 65 -15.41 22.07 -9.52
CA ALA A 65 -16.50 22.17 -8.54
C ALA A 65 -16.46 23.48 -7.72
N PHE A 66 -15.30 24.13 -7.60
CA PHE A 66 -15.09 25.32 -6.76
C PHE A 66 -15.15 26.65 -7.53
N VAL A 67 -15.18 26.59 -8.86
CA VAL A 67 -15.19 27.76 -9.73
C VAL A 67 -16.43 27.77 -10.62
N ASP A 68 -16.83 28.94 -11.10
CA ASP A 68 -17.86 29.04 -12.14
C ASP A 68 -17.18 28.84 -13.50
N TYR A 69 -16.96 27.56 -13.85
CA TYR A 69 -16.15 27.18 -15.00
C TYR A 69 -16.79 27.63 -16.30
N ASN A 70 -16.07 28.47 -17.03
CA ASN A 70 -16.41 28.86 -18.39
C ASN A 70 -15.32 28.35 -19.33
N ILE A 71 -15.71 27.60 -20.36
CA ILE A 71 -14.82 26.98 -21.36
C ILE A 71 -13.90 28.03 -22.01
N VAL A 72 -14.38 29.27 -22.18
CA VAL A 72 -13.65 30.37 -22.81
C VAL A 72 -12.59 30.99 -21.88
N LYS A 73 -12.83 30.99 -20.55
CA LYS A 73 -11.94 31.61 -19.55
C LYS A 73 -10.98 30.60 -18.89
N GLY A 74 -11.16 29.30 -19.12
CA GLY A 74 -10.39 28.23 -18.49
C GLY A 74 -10.64 28.09 -16.98
N ILE A 75 -9.95 27.14 -16.35
CA ILE A 75 -10.08 26.83 -14.91
C ILE A 75 -9.43 27.92 -14.04
N LEU A 76 -8.36 28.54 -14.54
CA LEU A 76 -7.56 29.53 -13.79
C LEU A 76 -8.10 30.96 -13.88
N GLY A 77 -8.98 31.26 -14.84
CA GLY A 77 -9.59 32.58 -15.04
C GLY A 77 -11.03 32.71 -14.52
N SER A 78 -11.61 31.61 -14.04
CA SER A 78 -12.98 31.59 -13.51
C SER A 78 -13.02 32.05 -12.04
N THR A 79 -14.01 32.87 -11.71
CA THR A 79 -14.24 33.35 -10.36
C THR A 79 -14.67 32.21 -9.44
N TRP A 80 -14.20 32.27 -8.19
CA TRP A 80 -14.63 31.35 -7.13
C TRP A 80 -16.16 31.42 -6.95
N ASN A 81 -16.82 30.27 -6.93
CA ASN A 81 -18.29 30.19 -7.00
C ASN A 81 -19.00 30.12 -5.63
N ASN A 82 -18.24 30.29 -4.54
CA ASN A 82 -18.76 30.23 -3.16
C ASN A 82 -19.57 28.96 -2.86
N PHE A 83 -19.14 27.81 -3.39
CA PHE A 83 -19.78 26.49 -3.21
C PHE A 83 -21.19 26.34 -3.80
N LYS A 84 -21.56 27.20 -4.78
CA LYS A 84 -22.85 27.16 -5.47
C LYS A 84 -23.24 25.76 -5.94
N TRP A 85 -22.32 25.02 -6.57
CA TRP A 85 -22.59 23.68 -7.08
C TRP A 85 -22.88 22.66 -5.97
N PHE A 86 -22.22 22.78 -4.82
CA PHE A 86 -22.49 21.91 -3.67
C PHE A 86 -23.89 22.17 -3.11
N SER A 87 -24.25 23.44 -2.90
CA SER A 87 -25.60 23.81 -2.46
C SER A 87 -26.68 23.32 -3.43
N TRP A 88 -26.45 23.46 -4.74
CA TRP A 88 -27.35 22.96 -5.76
C TRP A 88 -27.57 21.44 -5.67
N VAL A 89 -26.49 20.65 -5.52
CA VAL A 89 -26.59 19.19 -5.37
C VAL A 89 -27.33 18.80 -4.08
N PHE A 90 -27.07 19.46 -2.95
CA PHE A 90 -27.72 19.13 -1.68
C PHE A 90 -29.22 19.49 -1.63
N ASN A 91 -29.62 20.52 -2.39
CA ASN A 91 -31.02 20.93 -2.52
C ASN A 91 -31.78 20.18 -3.62
N ASP A 92 -31.10 19.33 -4.40
CA ASP A 92 -31.75 18.51 -5.42
C ASP A 92 -32.64 17.44 -4.77
N TYR A 93 -33.85 17.28 -5.29
CA TYR A 93 -34.86 16.34 -4.77
C TYR A 93 -34.39 14.88 -4.82
N PHE A 94 -33.59 14.51 -5.82
CA PHE A 94 -33.15 13.14 -6.02
C PHE A 94 -31.87 12.81 -5.24
N PHE A 95 -31.07 13.81 -4.87
CA PHE A 95 -29.78 13.59 -4.20
C PHE A 95 -29.89 12.68 -2.97
N TRP A 96 -30.78 13.01 -2.03
CA TRP A 96 -30.95 12.23 -0.80
C TRP A 96 -31.48 10.81 -1.06
N ARG A 97 -32.35 10.66 -2.07
CA ARG A 97 -32.88 9.35 -2.47
C ARG A 97 -31.76 8.47 -3.05
N VAL A 98 -30.94 9.02 -3.93
CA VAL A 98 -29.81 8.31 -4.56
C VAL A 98 -28.73 7.99 -3.53
N LEU A 99 -28.42 8.93 -2.62
CA LEU A 99 -27.45 8.71 -1.55
C LEU A 99 -27.88 7.56 -0.64
N ARG A 100 -29.13 7.59 -0.15
CA ARG A 100 -29.68 6.51 0.69
C ARG A 100 -29.65 5.17 -0.03
N ASN A 101 -30.05 5.12 -1.29
CA ASN A 101 -30.03 3.89 -2.08
C ASN A 101 -28.61 3.34 -2.24
N THR A 102 -27.64 4.21 -2.53
CA THR A 102 -26.23 3.84 -2.68
C THR A 102 -25.66 3.29 -1.38
N VAL A 103 -25.97 3.92 -0.24
CA VAL A 103 -25.55 3.45 1.08
C VAL A 103 -26.18 2.10 1.41
N ILE A 104 -27.49 1.96 1.23
CA ILE A 104 -28.20 0.69 1.46
C ILE A 104 -27.62 -0.43 0.59
N LEU A 105 -27.39 -0.17 -0.70
CA LEU A 105 -26.80 -1.15 -1.62
C LEU A 105 -25.37 -1.52 -1.22
N SER A 106 -24.56 -0.55 -0.78
CA SER A 106 -23.19 -0.80 -0.34
C SER A 106 -23.16 -1.63 0.95
N LEU A 107 -24.05 -1.34 1.89
CA LEU A 107 -24.22 -2.13 3.11
C LEU A 107 -24.71 -3.54 2.81
N LEU A 108 -25.66 -3.70 1.89
CA LEU A 108 -26.15 -5.02 1.48
C LEU A 108 -25.05 -5.85 0.80
N ARG A 109 -24.24 -5.22 -0.07
CA ARG A 109 -23.07 -5.85 -0.69
C ARG A 109 -22.03 -6.26 0.35
N LEU A 110 -21.83 -5.46 1.40
CA LEU A 110 -20.90 -5.82 2.47
C LEU A 110 -21.47 -6.92 3.38
N ALA A 111 -22.76 -6.87 3.72
CA ALA A 111 -23.38 -7.83 4.62
C ALA A 111 -23.61 -9.20 3.98
N ILE A 112 -23.94 -9.25 2.68
CA ILE A 112 -24.27 -10.49 1.97
C ILE A 112 -23.21 -10.83 0.93
N GLY A 113 -22.79 -9.86 0.13
CA GLY A 113 -21.84 -10.08 -0.97
C GLY A 113 -20.43 -10.43 -0.50
N PHE A 114 -19.99 -9.98 0.68
CA PHE A 114 -18.70 -10.36 1.24
C PHE A 114 -18.72 -11.75 1.92
N PRO A 115 -19.73 -12.13 2.74
CA PRO A 115 -19.79 -13.47 3.31
C PRO A 115 -20.16 -14.58 2.32
N ALA A 116 -20.91 -14.27 1.26
CA ALA A 116 -21.36 -15.28 0.31
C ALA A 116 -20.20 -16.10 -0.32
N PRO A 117 -19.11 -15.49 -0.84
CA PRO A 117 -17.94 -16.23 -1.32
C PRO A 117 -17.25 -17.07 -0.23
N ILE A 118 -17.24 -16.61 1.03
CA ILE A 118 -16.62 -17.32 2.15
C ILE A 118 -17.42 -18.59 2.46
N ILE A 119 -18.74 -18.46 2.57
CA ILE A 119 -19.64 -19.60 2.79
C ILE A 119 -19.53 -20.58 1.61
N LEU A 120 -19.51 -20.08 0.38
CA LEU A 120 -19.34 -20.91 -0.81
C LEU A 120 -18.00 -21.67 -0.79
N ALA A 121 -16.91 -21.01 -0.42
CA ALA A 121 -15.60 -21.66 -0.30
C ALA A 121 -15.60 -22.77 0.76
N LEU A 122 -16.24 -22.54 1.91
CA LEU A 122 -16.39 -23.56 2.97
C LEU A 122 -17.24 -24.75 2.51
N LEU A 123 -18.35 -24.49 1.81
CA LEU A 123 -19.20 -25.55 1.27
C LEU A 123 -18.49 -26.41 0.23
N LEU A 124 -17.70 -25.79 -0.67
CA LEU A 124 -16.89 -26.54 -1.64
C LEU A 124 -15.79 -27.36 -0.95
N ASN A 125 -15.17 -26.82 0.11
CA ASN A 125 -14.12 -27.50 0.84
C ASN A 125 -14.63 -28.76 1.58
N GLU A 126 -15.90 -28.78 1.99
CA GLU A 126 -16.49 -29.93 2.71
C GLU A 126 -16.97 -31.04 1.75
N VAL A 127 -17.26 -30.70 0.49
CA VAL A 127 -17.72 -31.66 -0.54
C VAL A 127 -16.56 -32.27 -1.33
N ALA A 128 -15.43 -31.57 -1.43
CA ALA A 128 -14.20 -32.02 -2.08
C ALA A 128 -13.36 -32.91 -1.16
#